data_AF-A0A1I3C441-F1
#
_entry.id   AF-A0A1I3C441-F1
#
_cell.length_a   1.000
_cell.length_b   1.000
_cell.length_c   1.000
_cell.angle_alpha   90.00
_cell.angle_beta   90.00
_cell.angle_gamma   90.00
#
_symmetry.space_group_name_H-M   'P 1'
#
loop_
_entity.id
_entity.type
_entity.pdbx_description
1 polymer ?
#
loop_
_entity_poly.entity_id
_entity_poly.type
_entity_poly.pdbx_seq_one_letter_code
_entity_poly.pdbx_strand_id
1 'polypeptide(L)'
;MLTAISQARGDMPAGPDPVSVALEAAVKNDRAVAMIRASWILAERWTGHNYWPVLGATARAQVDVAGDVAWPREPFSSALIVERWEAEGWGEVDGGYVPEFGLLVGLAPGRYRIRQTVPVAPEDPPEHVLESVRALALYQLIHSAARREFRTMGTGESSLTREALDGLFRASGAGILLAGEARW
;
A
#
# COMPACT_ATOMS: atom_id res chain seq x y z
N MET A 1 15.95 7.33 -2.80
CA MET A 1 14.97 6.38 -2.24
C MET A 1 13.80 7.13 -1.61
N LEU A 2 12.57 6.63 -1.72
CA LEU A 2 11.42 7.17 -0.97
C LEU A 2 11.57 6.85 0.53
N THR A 3 11.38 7.86 1.37
CA THR A 3 11.51 7.74 2.83
C THR A 3 10.17 7.70 3.54
N ALA A 4 9.13 8.30 2.96
CA ALA A 4 7.78 8.29 3.49
C ALA A 4 6.75 8.49 2.38
N ILE A 5 5.56 7.93 2.55
CA ILE A 5 4.40 8.18 1.71
C ILE A 5 3.15 8.32 2.57
N SER A 6 2.31 9.29 2.23
CA SER A 6 0.96 9.48 2.77
C SER A 6 -0.04 9.48 1.62
N GLN A 7 -1.15 8.77 1.77
CA GLN A 7 -2.19 8.64 0.75
C GLN A 7 -3.56 9.00 1.36
N ALA A 8 -4.30 9.87 0.67
CA ALA A 8 -5.72 10.04 0.86
C ALA A 8 -6.44 8.98 0.02
N ARG A 9 -7.21 8.12 0.69
CA ARG A 9 -7.88 6.97 0.09
C ARG A 9 -9.37 7.24 -0.09
N GLY A 10 -9.94 6.68 -1.15
CA GLY A 10 -11.38 6.66 -1.38
C GLY A 10 -12.08 5.59 -0.55
N ASP A 11 -13.18 5.08 -1.08
CA ASP A 11 -13.95 4.02 -0.41
C ASP A 11 -13.23 2.68 -0.43
N MET A 12 -13.63 1.81 0.50
CA MET A 12 -13.08 0.46 0.57
C MET A 12 -13.41 -0.30 -0.72
N PRO A 13 -12.47 -1.08 -1.27
CA PRO A 13 -12.74 -1.89 -2.45
C PRO A 13 -13.90 -2.84 -2.19
N ALA A 14 -14.65 -3.15 -3.24
CA ALA A 14 -15.54 -4.30 -3.20
C ALA A 14 -14.71 -5.52 -2.77
N GLY A 15 -15.23 -6.25 -1.80
CA GLY A 15 -14.44 -7.20 -1.05
C GLY A 15 -15.25 -8.40 -0.58
N PRO A 16 -14.61 -9.30 0.18
CA PRO A 16 -15.29 -10.42 0.80
C PRO A 16 -16.50 -9.95 1.60
N ASP A 17 -17.60 -10.71 1.54
CA ASP A 17 -18.81 -10.42 2.32
C ASP A 17 -18.48 -10.42 3.82
N PRO A 18 -18.60 -9.28 4.51
CA PRO A 18 -18.29 -9.20 5.94
C PRO A 18 -19.16 -10.10 6.81
N VAL A 19 -20.40 -10.38 6.39
CA VAL A 19 -21.33 -11.25 7.13
C VAL A 19 -20.83 -12.68 7.13
N SER A 20 -20.46 -13.20 5.96
CA SER A 20 -19.87 -14.54 5.82
C SER A 20 -18.59 -14.69 6.65
N VAL A 21 -17.69 -13.70 6.59
CA VAL A 21 -16.44 -13.70 7.40
C VAL A 21 -16.76 -13.65 8.90
N ALA A 22 -17.76 -12.86 9.31
CA ALA A 22 -18.17 -12.75 10.71
C ALA A 22 -18.73 -14.06 11.26
N LEU A 23 -19.57 -14.74 10.48
CA LEU A 23 -20.15 -16.04 10.83
C LEU A 23 -19.07 -17.10 10.99
N GLU A 24 -18.17 -17.20 10.02
CA GLU A 24 -17.10 -18.22 10.01
C GLU A 24 -16.10 -18.01 11.16
N ALA A 25 -15.76 -16.76 11.48
CA ALA A 25 -14.87 -16.44 12.59
C ALA A 25 -15.58 -16.31 13.95
N ALA A 26 -16.91 -16.52 14.02
CA ALA A 26 -17.72 -16.33 15.22
C ALA A 26 -17.54 -14.96 15.90
N VAL A 27 -17.51 -13.88 15.11
CA VAL A 27 -17.37 -12.48 15.58
C VAL A 27 -18.55 -11.61 15.13
N LYS A 28 -18.64 -10.39 15.68
CA LYS A 28 -19.60 -9.39 15.19
C LYS A 28 -19.20 -8.86 13.81
N ASN A 29 -20.20 -8.48 13.01
CA ASN A 29 -20.02 -7.93 11.66
C ASN A 29 -19.01 -6.76 11.62
N ASP A 30 -19.14 -5.78 12.52
CA ASP A 30 -18.24 -4.62 12.57
C ASP A 30 -16.76 -5.01 12.73
N ARG A 31 -16.49 -6.08 13.47
CA ARG A 31 -15.13 -6.59 13.66
C ARG A 31 -14.60 -7.27 12.40
N ALA A 32 -15.45 -7.98 11.66
CA ALA A 32 -15.10 -8.55 10.36
C ALA A 32 -14.81 -7.44 9.33
N VAL A 33 -15.65 -6.41 9.24
CA VAL A 33 -15.44 -5.23 8.39
C VAL A 33 -14.08 -4.57 8.69
N ALA A 34 -13.79 -4.33 9.97
CA ALA A 34 -12.51 -3.74 10.37
C ALA A 34 -11.31 -4.62 9.99
N MET A 35 -11.44 -5.95 10.09
CA MET A 35 -10.36 -6.86 9.72
C MET A 35 -10.17 -6.96 8.20
N ILE A 36 -11.24 -6.98 7.42
CA ILE A 36 -11.18 -6.96 5.96
C ILE A 36 -10.47 -5.69 5.50
N ARG A 37 -10.82 -4.53 6.08
CA ARG A 37 -10.14 -3.25 5.82
C ARG A 37 -8.63 -3.32 6.12
N ALA A 38 -8.25 -3.90 7.26
CA ALA A 38 -6.84 -4.07 7.60
C ALA A 38 -6.12 -5.04 6.64
N SER A 39 -6.80 -6.11 6.24
CA SER A 39 -6.24 -7.13 5.34
C SER A 39 -5.99 -6.60 3.94
N TRP A 40 -6.82 -5.68 3.44
CA TRP A 40 -6.54 -4.95 2.20
C TRP A 40 -5.23 -4.15 2.27
N ILE A 41 -4.97 -3.44 3.37
CA ILE A 41 -3.74 -2.66 3.55
C ILE A 41 -2.51 -3.57 3.52
N LEU A 42 -2.62 -4.76 4.13
CA LEU A 42 -1.56 -5.76 4.09
C LEU A 42 -1.35 -6.32 2.68
N ALA A 43 -2.44 -6.63 1.96
CA ALA A 43 -2.36 -7.13 0.59
C ALA A 43 -1.66 -6.13 -0.34
N GLU A 44 -2.03 -4.85 -0.30
CA GLU A 44 -1.36 -3.81 -1.09
C GLU A 44 0.12 -3.63 -0.75
N ARG A 45 0.47 -3.78 0.53
CA ARG A 45 1.87 -3.70 0.96
C ARG A 45 2.68 -4.89 0.46
N TRP A 46 2.05 -6.06 0.39
CA TRP A 46 2.68 -7.28 -0.10
C TRP A 46 2.87 -7.26 -1.63
N THR A 47 1.86 -6.83 -2.36
CA THR A 47 1.86 -6.87 -3.83
C THR A 47 2.52 -5.66 -4.47
N GLY A 48 2.53 -4.51 -3.79
CA GLY A 48 2.91 -3.24 -4.43
C GLY A 48 1.78 -2.68 -5.31
N HIS A 49 0.57 -3.23 -5.23
CA HIS A 49 -0.61 -2.76 -5.95
C HIS A 49 -1.50 -1.95 -4.98
N ASN A 50 -2.14 -0.88 -5.44
CA ASN A 50 -3.21 -0.19 -4.74
C ASN A 50 -4.52 -0.81 -5.18
N TYR A 51 -5.26 -1.39 -4.25
CA TYR A 51 -6.62 -1.85 -4.50
C TYR A 51 -7.65 -0.79 -4.07
N TRP A 52 -7.25 0.15 -3.20
CA TRP A 52 -8.04 1.33 -2.87
C TRP A 52 -7.86 2.44 -3.91
N PRO A 53 -8.92 3.19 -4.26
CA PRO A 53 -8.78 4.45 -4.96
C PRO A 53 -7.86 5.40 -4.20
N VAL A 54 -6.90 5.99 -4.90
CA VAL A 54 -5.98 7.00 -4.35
C VAL A 54 -6.43 8.36 -4.84
N LEU A 55 -7.07 9.13 -3.96
CA LEU A 55 -7.59 10.47 -4.28
C LEU A 55 -6.48 11.53 -4.33
N GLY A 56 -5.40 11.28 -3.62
CA GLY A 56 -4.20 12.11 -3.61
C GLY A 56 -3.13 11.49 -2.74
N ALA A 57 -1.88 11.83 -3.01
CA ALA A 57 -0.75 11.26 -2.28
C ALA A 57 0.42 12.25 -2.22
N THR A 58 1.19 12.16 -1.15
CA THR A 58 2.43 12.90 -1.00
C THR A 58 3.51 11.96 -0.52
N ALA A 59 4.61 11.88 -1.26
CA ALA A 59 5.80 11.14 -0.88
C ALA A 59 6.97 12.09 -0.61
N ARG A 60 7.89 11.66 0.24
CA ARG A 60 9.18 12.31 0.47
C ARG A 60 10.29 11.39 0.00
N ALA A 61 11.29 11.95 -0.66
CA ALA A 61 12.47 11.22 -1.10
C ALA A 61 13.74 11.92 -0.63
N GLN A 62 14.75 11.11 -0.30
CA GLN A 62 16.13 11.55 -0.15
C GLN A 62 16.93 10.86 -1.26
N VAL A 63 17.64 11.67 -2.04
CA VAL A 63 18.49 11.23 -3.15
C VAL A 63 19.91 11.63 -2.78
N ASP A 64 20.75 10.68 -2.42
CA ASP A 64 22.13 10.97 -1.98
C ASP A 64 23.11 11.01 -3.16
N VAL A 65 22.80 10.26 -4.22
CA VAL A 65 23.52 10.23 -5.49
C VAL A 65 22.49 10.42 -6.60
N ALA A 66 22.86 11.13 -7.67
CA ALA A 66 21.97 11.35 -8.79
C ALA A 66 21.42 10.01 -9.31
N GLY A 67 20.12 9.94 -9.57
CA GLY A 67 19.47 8.71 -10.02
C GLY A 67 17.96 8.77 -9.94
N ASP A 68 17.36 7.58 -9.95
CA ASP A 68 15.93 7.44 -10.16
C ASP A 68 15.18 7.13 -8.85
N VAL A 69 13.91 7.49 -8.82
CA VAL A 69 13.02 7.23 -7.68
C VAL A 69 11.73 6.62 -8.18
N ALA A 70 11.48 5.37 -7.81
CA ALA A 70 10.23 4.67 -8.10
C ALA A 70 9.11 5.12 -7.15
N TRP A 71 7.94 5.41 -7.73
CA TRP A 71 6.68 5.55 -7.02
C TRP A 71 6.25 4.18 -6.50
N PRO A 72 5.76 4.07 -5.26
CA PRO A 72 5.84 2.79 -4.57
C PRO A 72 4.77 1.79 -4.98
N ARG A 73 3.68 2.23 -5.64
CA ARG A 73 2.54 1.35 -5.94
C ARG A 73 1.80 1.71 -7.22
N GLU A 74 1.45 0.70 -7.99
CA GLU A 74 0.56 0.77 -9.16
C GLU A 74 -0.93 0.73 -8.72
N PRO A 75 -1.91 1.14 -9.54
CA PRO A 75 -1.73 1.90 -10.77
C PRO A 75 -1.09 3.26 -10.47
N PHE A 76 -0.30 3.74 -11.42
CA PHE A 76 0.43 5.00 -11.28
C PHE A 76 -0.43 6.17 -11.74
N SER A 77 -0.26 7.32 -11.09
CA SER A 77 -0.91 8.55 -11.55
C SER A 77 -0.33 8.98 -12.89
N SER A 78 -1.15 9.56 -13.76
CA SER A 78 -0.68 10.10 -15.04
C SER A 78 0.20 11.34 -14.88
N ALA A 79 0.17 12.01 -13.73
CA ALA A 79 0.98 13.17 -13.44
C ALA A 79 1.37 13.26 -11.95
N LEU A 80 2.61 13.67 -11.72
CA LEU A 80 3.13 14.03 -10.40
C LEU A 80 3.74 15.43 -10.46
N ILE A 81 3.59 16.20 -9.38
CA ILE A 81 4.38 17.40 -9.13
C ILE A 81 5.59 17.00 -8.30
N VAL A 82 6.78 17.43 -8.73
CA VAL A 82 8.04 17.17 -8.03
C VAL A 82 8.60 18.48 -7.53
N GLU A 83 8.83 18.57 -6.23
CA GLU A 83 9.41 19.74 -5.59
C GLU A 83 10.73 19.34 -4.92
N ARG A 84 11.77 20.16 -5.08
CA ARG A 84 13.05 20.00 -4.38
C ARG A 84 13.14 21.02 -3.25
N TRP A 85 13.71 20.61 -2.13
CA TRP A 85 14.03 21.53 -1.05
C TRP A 85 15.32 22.29 -1.37
N GLU A 86 15.22 23.60 -1.43
CA GLU A 86 16.33 24.54 -1.62
C GLU A 86 16.39 25.53 -0.44
N ALA A 87 17.34 26.46 -0.45
CA ALA A 87 17.65 27.33 0.68
C ALA A 87 16.43 28.10 1.23
N GLU A 88 15.47 28.44 0.37
CA GLU A 88 14.30 29.28 0.71
C GLU A 88 12.99 28.49 0.77
N GLY A 89 12.99 27.19 0.48
CA GLY A 89 11.79 26.36 0.57
C GLY A 89 11.68 25.28 -0.51
N TRP A 90 10.43 24.85 -0.75
CA TRP A 90 10.10 23.88 -1.80
C TRP A 90 9.91 24.61 -3.14
N GLY A 91 10.74 24.29 -4.13
CA GLY A 91 10.59 24.76 -5.51
C GLY A 91 10.24 23.60 -6.43
N GLU A 92 9.32 23.81 -7.37
CA GLU A 92 8.98 22.82 -8.40
C GLU A 92 10.16 22.61 -9.34
N VAL A 93 10.42 21.36 -9.70
CA VAL A 93 11.48 20.95 -10.61
C VAL A 93 10.92 19.95 -11.62
N ASP A 94 11.48 19.95 -12.83
CA ASP A 94 11.21 18.85 -13.76
C ASP A 94 11.91 17.59 -13.26
N GLY A 95 11.12 16.58 -12.92
CA GLY A 95 11.60 15.31 -12.38
C GLY A 95 11.61 14.18 -13.41
N GLY A 96 11.33 14.45 -14.69
CA GLY A 96 11.32 13.43 -15.73
C GLY A 96 10.38 12.26 -15.39
N TYR A 97 9.12 12.54 -15.07
CA TYR A 97 8.19 11.49 -14.67
C TYR A 97 7.76 10.63 -15.85
N VAL A 98 7.89 9.31 -15.70
CA VAL A 98 7.46 8.28 -16.66
C VAL A 98 6.29 7.50 -16.05
N PRO A 99 5.03 7.85 -16.37
CA PRO A 99 3.84 7.27 -15.73
C PRO A 99 3.71 5.77 -15.89
N GLU A 100 4.10 5.22 -17.04
CA GLU A 100 4.00 3.78 -17.34
C GLU A 100 4.75 2.90 -16.33
N PHE A 101 5.86 3.40 -15.80
CA PHE A 101 6.69 2.68 -14.82
C PHE A 101 6.64 3.30 -13.42
N GLY A 102 5.84 4.37 -13.24
CA GLY A 102 5.80 5.12 -11.99
C GLY A 102 7.17 5.65 -11.58
N LEU A 103 8.03 6.02 -12.54
CA LEU A 103 9.44 6.32 -12.28
C LEU A 103 9.75 7.80 -12.47
N LEU A 104 10.44 8.41 -11.51
CA LEU A 104 11.09 9.71 -11.68
C LEU A 104 12.55 9.47 -12.05
N VAL A 105 13.00 9.98 -13.19
CA VAL A 105 14.36 9.74 -13.67
C VAL A 105 15.26 10.96 -13.55
N GLY A 106 16.55 10.72 -13.33
CA GLY A 106 17.58 11.77 -13.41
C GLY A 106 17.48 12.83 -12.30
N LEU A 107 16.95 12.47 -11.12
CA LEU A 107 16.92 13.38 -9.98
C LEU A 107 18.34 13.64 -9.46
N ALA A 108 18.70 14.90 -9.28
CA ALA A 108 19.95 15.29 -8.64
C ALA A 108 19.96 14.94 -7.13
N PRO A 109 21.14 14.93 -6.46
CA PRO A 109 21.17 14.75 -5.02
C PRO A 109 20.37 15.82 -4.28
N GLY A 110 19.50 15.43 -3.34
CA GLY A 110 18.69 16.36 -2.58
C GLY A 110 17.47 15.73 -1.88
N ARG A 111 16.69 16.60 -1.27
CA ARG A 111 15.40 16.27 -0.64
C ARG A 111 14.27 16.65 -1.57
N TYR A 112 13.35 15.72 -1.77
CA TYR A 112 12.23 15.88 -2.67
C TYR A 112 10.91 15.66 -1.95
N ARG A 113 9.89 16.41 -2.39
CA ARG A 113 8.48 16.22 -2.09
C ARG A 113 7.78 15.96 -3.40
N ILE A 114 7.13 14.82 -3.52
CA ILE A 114 6.47 14.37 -4.73
C ILE A 114 4.98 14.27 -4.43
N ARG A 115 4.15 14.97 -5.21
CA ARG A 115 2.71 15.05 -4.99
C ARG A 115 1.96 14.49 -6.18
N GLN A 116 1.05 13.57 -5.92
CA GLN A 116 0.07 13.12 -6.90
C GLN A 116 -1.02 14.18 -7.03
N THR A 117 -1.30 14.59 -8.27
CA THR A 117 -2.32 15.62 -8.58
C THR A 117 -3.56 15.04 -9.25
N VAL A 118 -3.43 13.90 -9.92
CA VAL A 118 -4.55 13.21 -10.57
C VAL A 118 -4.93 11.99 -9.74
N PRO A 119 -6.20 11.86 -9.30
CA PRO A 119 -6.69 10.67 -8.64
C PRO A 119 -6.49 9.41 -9.50
N VAL A 120 -6.26 8.28 -8.84
CA VAL A 120 -6.10 6.98 -9.50
C VAL A 120 -7.18 6.04 -9.01
N ALA A 121 -7.95 5.50 -9.95
CA ALA A 121 -8.88 4.41 -9.70
C ALA A 121 -8.18 3.08 -10.05
N PRO A 122 -8.16 2.10 -9.14
CA PRO A 122 -7.64 0.78 -9.42
C PRO A 122 -8.62 -0.02 -10.28
N GLU A 123 -8.11 -1.06 -10.92
CA GLU A 123 -8.95 -2.07 -11.57
C GLU A 123 -9.68 -2.91 -10.53
N ASP A 124 -10.75 -3.58 -10.96
CA ASP A 124 -11.48 -4.51 -10.10
C ASP A 124 -10.55 -5.64 -9.63
N PRO A 125 -10.43 -5.90 -8.31
CA PRO A 125 -9.54 -6.93 -7.83
C PRO A 125 -9.96 -8.31 -8.36
N PRO A 126 -9.02 -9.11 -8.88
CA PRO A 126 -9.33 -10.46 -9.35
C PRO A 126 -9.71 -11.38 -8.18
N GLU A 127 -10.39 -12.48 -8.50
CA GLU A 127 -10.98 -13.38 -7.50
C GLU A 127 -9.94 -13.93 -6.50
N HIS A 128 -8.72 -14.24 -6.95
CA HIS A 128 -7.66 -14.72 -6.05
C HIS A 128 -7.21 -13.66 -5.04
N VAL A 129 -7.27 -12.36 -5.39
CA VAL A 129 -6.98 -11.27 -4.44
C VAL A 129 -8.10 -11.18 -3.40
N LEU A 130 -9.36 -11.30 -3.81
CA LEU A 130 -10.50 -11.30 -2.89
C LEU A 130 -10.39 -12.47 -1.90
N GLU A 131 -10.09 -13.68 -2.38
CA GLU A 131 -9.92 -14.85 -1.51
C GLU A 131 -8.69 -14.70 -0.60
N SER A 132 -7.62 -14.07 -1.07
CA SER A 132 -6.45 -13.75 -0.23
C SER A 132 -6.81 -12.84 0.95
N VAL A 133 -7.57 -11.78 0.67
CA VAL A 133 -8.04 -10.84 1.71
C VAL A 133 -8.98 -11.55 2.69
N ARG A 134 -9.86 -12.43 2.20
CA ARG A 134 -10.72 -13.27 3.05
C ARG A 134 -9.91 -14.19 3.96
N ALA A 135 -8.96 -14.94 3.39
CA ALA A 135 -8.09 -15.86 4.14
C ALA A 135 -7.26 -15.12 5.21
N LEU A 136 -6.69 -13.96 4.88
CA LEU A 136 -6.00 -13.10 5.84
C LEU A 136 -6.91 -12.63 6.96
N ALA A 137 -8.13 -12.20 6.63
CA ALA A 137 -9.07 -11.70 7.63
C ALA A 137 -9.50 -12.82 8.59
N LEU A 138 -9.87 -13.98 8.06
CA LEU A 138 -10.24 -15.17 8.85
C LEU A 138 -9.09 -15.62 9.74
N TYR A 139 -7.90 -15.78 9.16
CA TYR A 139 -6.71 -16.20 9.90
C TYR A 139 -6.45 -15.26 11.09
N GLN A 140 -6.47 -13.95 10.86
CA GLN A 140 -6.23 -12.96 11.91
C GLN A 140 -7.35 -12.90 12.96
N LEU A 141 -8.60 -13.18 12.60
CA LEU A 141 -9.72 -13.21 13.55
C LEU A 141 -9.67 -14.46 14.43
N ILE A 142 -9.48 -15.62 13.82
CA ILE A 142 -9.49 -16.93 14.49
C ILE A 142 -8.23 -17.09 15.35
N HIS A 143 -7.05 -16.79 14.81
CA HIS A 143 -5.77 -17.02 15.48
C HIS A 143 -5.29 -15.81 16.29
N SER A 144 -6.20 -14.88 16.63
CA SER A 144 -5.87 -13.59 17.26
C SER A 144 -5.15 -13.65 18.62
N ALA A 145 -4.94 -14.83 19.22
CA ALA A 145 -4.02 -15.01 20.36
C ALA A 145 -2.57 -14.60 20.00
N ALA A 146 -2.19 -14.64 18.72
CA ALA A 146 -0.91 -14.13 18.21
C ALA A 146 -0.77 -12.60 18.27
N ARG A 147 -1.84 -11.83 18.60
CA ARG A 147 -1.75 -10.36 18.77
C ARG A 147 -0.95 -9.92 19.99
N ARG A 148 -0.57 -10.80 20.92
CA ARG A 148 0.27 -10.39 22.06
C ARG A 148 1.66 -9.91 21.63
N GLU A 149 2.15 -10.36 20.49
CA GLU A 149 3.50 -10.03 20.00
C GLU A 149 3.52 -8.87 18.97
N PHE A 150 2.36 -8.52 18.40
CA PHE A 150 2.24 -7.51 17.34
C PHE A 150 1.57 -6.20 17.79
N ARG A 151 1.32 -6.02 19.09
CA ARG A 151 0.45 -4.95 19.64
C ARG A 151 1.04 -3.54 19.68
N THR A 152 2.20 -3.29 19.09
CA THR A 152 2.81 -1.95 19.01
C THR A 152 2.67 -1.27 17.65
N MET A 153 1.91 -1.85 16.71
CA MET A 153 1.80 -1.29 15.35
C MET A 153 0.69 -0.23 15.28
N GLY A 154 1.09 1.05 15.33
CA GLY A 154 0.19 2.18 15.11
C GLY A 154 -0.22 2.32 13.64
N THR A 155 -1.48 2.70 13.41
CA THR A 155 -1.97 3.17 12.11
C THR A 155 -1.11 4.32 11.61
N GLY A 156 -0.30 4.09 10.58
CA GLY A 156 0.56 5.10 9.94
C GLY A 156 2.06 4.81 10.00
N GLU A 157 2.50 3.76 10.70
CA GLU A 157 3.92 3.38 10.68
C GLU A 157 4.27 2.58 9.43
N SER A 158 5.20 3.12 8.65
CA SER A 158 5.76 2.56 7.42
C SER A 158 6.76 1.42 7.65
N SER A 159 6.85 0.88 8.87
CA SER A 159 7.92 -0.02 9.32
C SER A 159 7.74 -1.48 8.91
N LEU A 160 6.55 -1.90 8.46
CA LEU A 160 6.33 -3.26 7.98
C LEU A 160 6.94 -3.45 6.59
N THR A 161 8.07 -4.14 6.52
CA THR A 161 8.64 -4.60 5.25
C THR A 161 7.89 -5.84 4.75
N ARG A 162 8.06 -6.19 3.48
CA ARG A 162 7.46 -7.40 2.92
C ARG A 162 7.95 -8.64 3.65
N GLU A 163 9.22 -8.69 3.99
CA GLU A 163 9.85 -9.79 4.74
C GLU A 163 9.19 -9.99 6.11
N ALA A 164 8.80 -8.90 6.77
CA ALA A 164 8.06 -8.96 8.03
C ALA A 164 6.65 -9.56 7.87
N LEU A 165 6.07 -9.49 6.66
CA LEU A 165 4.74 -10.02 6.35
C LEU A 165 4.78 -11.47 5.84
N ASP A 166 5.92 -11.98 5.36
CA ASP A 166 6.02 -13.30 4.71
C ASP A 166 5.50 -14.43 5.61
N GLY A 167 5.84 -14.41 6.89
CA GLY A 167 5.34 -15.39 7.86
C GLY A 167 3.81 -15.38 7.99
N LEU A 168 3.18 -14.20 8.01
CA LEU A 168 1.73 -14.06 8.09
C LEU A 168 1.06 -14.56 6.80
N PHE A 169 1.59 -14.17 5.64
CA PHE A 169 1.01 -14.55 4.34
C PHE A 169 1.17 -16.04 4.03
N ARG A 170 2.28 -16.67 4.46
CA ARG A 170 2.43 -18.13 4.39
C ARG A 170 1.46 -18.85 5.32
N ALA A 171 1.33 -18.38 6.57
CA ALA A 171 0.47 -19.02 7.55
C ALA A 171 -1.03 -18.92 7.21
N SER A 172 -1.44 -17.82 6.59
CA SER A 172 -2.83 -17.64 6.13
C SER A 172 -3.14 -18.33 4.80
N GLY A 173 -2.12 -18.80 4.07
CA GLY A 173 -2.27 -19.27 2.69
C GLY A 173 -2.46 -18.16 1.66
N ALA A 174 -2.59 -16.89 2.06
CA ALA A 174 -2.78 -15.77 1.12
C ALA A 174 -1.53 -15.46 0.27
N GLY A 175 -0.34 -15.81 0.76
CA GLY A 175 0.91 -15.56 0.04
C GLY A 175 0.99 -16.30 -1.30
N ILE A 176 0.46 -17.53 -1.38
CA ILE A 176 0.46 -18.30 -2.64
C ILE A 176 -0.52 -17.71 -3.66
N LEU A 177 -1.65 -17.20 -3.17
CA LEU A 177 -2.70 -16.61 -4.00
C LEU A 177 -2.25 -15.26 -4.58
N LEU A 178 -1.46 -14.48 -3.84
CA LEU A 178 -0.92 -13.19 -4.30
C LEU A 178 0.44 -13.29 -5.00
N ALA A 179 0.98 -14.50 -5.22
CA ALA A 179 2.32 -14.65 -5.78
C ALA A 179 2.45 -14.03 -7.18
N GLY A 180 1.40 -14.10 -7.99
CA GLY A 180 1.35 -13.51 -9.33
C GLY A 180 1.14 -11.99 -9.36
N GLU A 181 0.68 -11.41 -8.25
CA GLU A 181 0.41 -9.97 -8.12
C GLU A 181 1.61 -9.18 -7.59
N ALA A 182 2.62 -9.88 -7.08
CA ALA A 182 3.80 -9.26 -6.49
C ALA A 182 4.65 -8.55 -7.55
N ARG A 183 4.70 -7.22 -7.46
CA ARG A 183 5.63 -6.36 -8.21
C ARG A 183 6.93 -6.16 -7.42
N TRP A 184 8.06 -6.14 -8.13
CA TRP A 184 9.42 -6.05 -7.60
C TRP A 184 10.02 -4.68 -7.94
#